data_AF-A0A4W5K5I5-F1
#
_entry.id   AF-A0A4W5K5I5-F1
#
_cell.length_a   1.000
_cell.length_b   1.000
_cell.length_c   1.000
_cell.angle_alpha   90.00
_cell.angle_beta   90.00
_cell.angle_gamma   90.00
#
_symmetry.space_group_name_H-M   'P 1'
#
loop_
_entity.id
_entity.type
_entity.pdbx_description
1 polymer ?
#
loop_
_entity_poly.entity_id
_entity_poly.type
_entity_poly.pdbx_seq_one_letter_code
_entity_poly.pdbx_strand_id
1 'polypeptide(L)'
;GRGKAGERNCTLVTPRFVVPLTFGIIPLLLLEQHDHCQELKSCVCVCVPAYMIVCLIPCRCVLSLSLSLSICPFPSGHSAVDITKVARRHRMSPFPLTSMDKAFITVLEMTAVLGTEIINYRGREQNAHTHTYTHTLTQIHSEEFKEAHTLVLERDCPPRQKFLGVLTAISPTHTVMPGQVMRVTTGAPIPCGADAVVQVEDTELLRESEDGTEELEVRILVQARPGQDIRPIGHDIKRGECVLSKGTHMGPSEIGLLATVGVTEVEVQKFPVVAVMSTGNELLNPEDDLHPGKIRDSNRSTLLATIQEHGYPTINLGIVGDNPDDLLNALNEGISRADVIITSGGVSMGEKDYLKQVLDIDLHAQIHFGRVFMKPGLPTTFATLDMDGVRKLIFALPGNPVSAVVTCNLFVIPALRKMQGILDPRPTIIKARLSCDVKLDPRPEYHRCILTWHHQEPLPWAQSTGNQVSSRLMSMRSANGLLMLPPKTEQYVELHKGEVVDVMVIGRL
;
A
#
# COMPACT_ATOMS: atom_id res chain seq x y z
N GLY A 1 33.57 10.98 59.48
CA GLY A 1 33.43 12.20 58.67
C GLY A 1 32.17 12.09 57.83
N ARG A 2 31.29 13.08 57.91
CA ARG A 2 30.02 13.20 57.18
C ARG A 2 30.25 13.51 55.69
N GLY A 3 29.29 13.12 54.84
CA GLY A 3 29.12 13.60 53.46
C GLY A 3 28.06 12.83 52.69
N LYS A 4 26.78 12.91 53.11
CA LYS A 4 25.66 13.58 52.39
C LYS A 4 25.36 13.01 50.98
N ALA A 5 24.37 12.12 50.95
CA ALA A 5 23.55 11.81 49.79
C ALA A 5 22.51 12.92 49.57
N GLY A 6 22.32 13.34 48.32
CA GLY A 6 21.27 14.26 47.90
C GLY A 6 20.21 13.52 47.09
N GLU A 7 19.00 13.48 47.63
CA GLU A 7 17.78 13.07 46.93
C GLU A 7 17.45 14.08 45.82
N ARG A 8 17.04 13.57 44.65
CA ARG A 8 16.31 14.34 43.64
C ARG A 8 15.00 13.63 43.36
N ASN A 9 13.92 14.22 43.87
CA ASN A 9 12.55 14.00 43.45
C ASN A 9 12.39 14.43 41.99
N CYS A 10 11.80 13.59 41.15
CA CYS A 10 11.23 13.99 39.87
C CYS A 10 9.77 13.57 39.83
N THR A 11 8.93 14.59 39.86
CA THR A 11 7.47 14.63 39.85
C THR A 11 6.96 14.18 38.48
N LEU A 12 6.14 13.12 38.43
CA LEU A 12 5.38 12.74 37.24
C LEU A 12 4.15 13.64 37.13
N VAL A 13 4.17 14.56 36.16
CA VAL A 13 3.03 15.36 35.74
C VAL A 13 2.33 14.62 34.60
N THR A 14 1.10 14.15 34.84
CA THR A 14 0.20 13.60 33.83
C THR A 14 -0.72 14.71 33.30
N PRO A 15 -0.81 14.96 31.98
CA PRO A 15 -1.83 15.85 31.44
C PRO A 15 -3.17 15.10 31.33
N ARG A 16 -4.18 15.56 32.07
CA ARG A 16 -5.58 15.19 31.87
C ARG A 16 -6.10 15.93 30.63
N PHE A 17 -6.43 15.19 29.57
CA PHE A 17 -7.33 15.69 28.52
C PHE A 17 -8.77 15.34 28.90
N VAL A 18 -9.57 16.38 29.10
CA VAL A 18 -11.02 16.33 29.30
C VAL A 18 -11.67 16.53 27.94
N VAL A 19 -12.50 15.58 27.51
CA VAL A 19 -13.40 15.74 26.36
C VAL A 19 -14.83 15.70 26.90
N PRO A 20 -15.70 16.70 26.62
CA PRO A 20 -17.07 16.70 27.08
C PRO A 20 -17.94 15.81 26.18
N LEU A 21 -18.59 14.80 26.76
CA LEU A 21 -19.68 14.06 26.12
C LEU A 21 -20.98 14.81 26.36
N THR A 22 -21.56 15.36 25.30
CA THR A 22 -22.92 15.91 25.27
C THR A 22 -23.94 14.79 25.44
N PHE A 23 -24.74 14.88 26.51
CA PHE A 23 -25.90 14.04 26.78
C PHE A 23 -27.09 14.47 25.91
N GLY A 24 -27.60 13.54 25.10
CA GLY A 24 -28.93 13.60 24.50
C GLY A 24 -29.92 12.81 25.36
N ILE A 25 -30.90 13.52 25.93
CA ILE A 25 -32.01 13.03 26.74
C ILE A 25 -33.07 12.38 25.82
N ILE A 26 -33.69 11.27 26.25
CA ILE A 26 -35.12 10.91 26.06
C ILE A 26 -35.43 9.66 26.96
N PRO A 27 -36.65 9.54 27.53
CA PRO A 27 -36.83 9.23 28.95
C PRO A 27 -37.20 7.78 29.30
N LEU A 28 -36.93 7.47 30.58
CA LEU A 28 -37.42 6.32 31.35
C LEU A 28 -38.95 6.17 31.29
N LEU A 29 -39.40 4.92 31.23
CA LEU A 29 -40.68 4.50 31.81
C LEU A 29 -40.44 3.27 32.69
N LEU A 30 -40.82 3.43 33.95
CA LEU A 30 -40.72 2.54 35.09
C LEU A 30 -41.53 1.24 34.91
N LEU A 31 -41.07 0.15 35.53
CA LEU A 31 -41.90 -0.66 36.43
C LEU A 31 -41.05 -1.63 37.29
N GLU A 32 -41.01 -1.26 38.57
CA GLU A 32 -40.83 -1.99 39.84
C GLU A 32 -40.30 -3.44 39.84
N GLN A 33 -39.17 -3.62 40.52
CA GLN A 33 -38.74 -4.87 41.16
C GLN A 33 -39.34 -5.00 42.56
N HIS A 34 -39.65 -6.24 42.94
CA HIS A 34 -39.80 -6.64 44.34
C HIS A 34 -38.64 -7.60 44.68
N ASP A 35 -37.87 -7.21 45.70
CA ASP A 35 -36.77 -7.95 46.33
C ASP A 35 -37.23 -9.27 46.98
N HIS A 36 -36.41 -10.32 46.89
CA HIS A 36 -35.96 -11.04 48.10
C HIS A 36 -34.67 -11.85 47.88
N CYS A 37 -33.83 -11.75 48.90
CA CYS A 37 -32.45 -12.20 49.04
C CYS A 37 -32.41 -13.61 49.66
N GLN A 38 -31.48 -14.48 49.24
CA GLN A 38 -30.81 -15.47 50.12
C GLN A 38 -29.58 -16.17 49.50
N GLU A 39 -28.42 -15.81 50.06
CA GLU A 39 -27.19 -16.56 50.39
C GLU A 39 -26.70 -17.84 49.64
N LEU A 40 -25.47 -17.69 49.10
CA LEU A 40 -24.27 -18.57 49.25
C LEU A 40 -24.32 -20.06 48.84
N LYS A 41 -23.66 -20.39 47.71
CA LYS A 41 -22.34 -21.07 47.66
C LYS A 41 -21.90 -21.43 46.23
N SER A 42 -20.65 -21.05 45.90
CA SER A 42 -19.69 -21.72 44.99
C SER A 42 -20.10 -22.14 43.57
N CYS A 43 -19.68 -21.36 42.57
CA CYS A 43 -18.88 -21.79 41.40
C CYS A 43 -18.76 -20.62 40.41
N VAL A 44 -17.54 -20.17 40.11
CA VAL A 44 -17.29 -19.21 39.04
C VAL A 44 -17.30 -19.98 37.73
N CYS A 45 -18.43 -19.93 37.01
CA CYS A 45 -18.51 -20.26 35.60
C CYS A 45 -18.92 -18.98 34.86
N VAL A 46 -18.02 -18.50 34.00
CA VAL A 46 -18.26 -17.34 33.13
C VAL A 46 -19.20 -17.79 32.01
N CYS A 47 -20.49 -17.45 32.13
CA CYS A 47 -21.44 -17.51 31.04
C CYS A 47 -21.41 -16.18 30.26
N VAL A 48 -21.08 -16.25 28.97
CA VAL A 48 -21.42 -15.22 27.97
C VAL A 48 -22.75 -15.66 27.32
N PRO A 49 -23.77 -14.80 27.24
CA PRO A 49 -25.09 -15.21 26.78
C PRO A 49 -25.20 -15.24 25.25
N ALA A 50 -25.60 -16.39 24.73
CA ALA A 50 -26.25 -16.51 23.42
C ALA A 50 -27.77 -16.34 23.62
N TYR A 51 -28.41 -15.44 22.86
CA TYR A 51 -29.87 -15.43 22.73
C TYR A 51 -30.26 -15.77 21.29
N MET A 52 -30.64 -17.03 21.12
CA MET A 52 -31.58 -17.53 20.11
C MET A 52 -32.91 -16.78 20.25
N ILE A 53 -33.44 -16.28 19.14
CA ILE A 53 -34.86 -15.96 19.02
C ILE A 53 -35.55 -17.25 18.56
N VAL A 54 -36.21 -17.95 19.49
CA VAL A 54 -37.17 -19.01 19.17
C VAL A 54 -38.55 -18.36 19.05
N CYS A 55 -39.04 -18.25 17.83
CA CYS A 55 -40.41 -17.82 17.55
C CYS A 55 -41.27 -19.08 17.35
N LEU A 56 -42.13 -19.38 18.33
CA LEU A 56 -43.16 -20.41 18.23
C LEU A 56 -44.44 -19.78 17.67
N ILE A 57 -44.84 -20.16 16.46
CA ILE A 57 -46.18 -19.90 15.91
C ILE A 57 -46.71 -21.23 15.32
N PRO A 58 -47.98 -21.60 15.58
CA PRO A 58 -48.50 -22.93 15.27
C PRO A 58 -48.89 -23.10 13.80
N CYS A 59 -48.80 -24.36 13.36
CA CYS A 59 -49.25 -24.99 12.12
C CYS A 59 -50.29 -24.25 11.23
N ARG A 60 -49.97 -24.06 9.94
CA ARG A 60 -50.58 -24.80 8.81
C ARG A 60 -50.11 -24.28 7.44
N CYS A 61 -49.87 -25.24 6.54
CA CYS A 61 -49.91 -25.16 5.06
C CYS A 61 -48.66 -24.71 4.26
N VAL A 62 -48.04 -25.72 3.63
CA VAL A 62 -47.65 -25.84 2.21
C VAL A 62 -46.83 -24.69 1.58
N LEU A 63 -45.54 -24.93 1.29
CA LEU A 63 -45.01 -25.20 -0.06
C LEU A 63 -43.48 -25.39 0.03
N SER A 64 -43.02 -26.51 -0.50
CA SER A 64 -41.61 -26.82 -0.72
C SER A 64 -41.03 -25.90 -1.82
N LEU A 65 -40.18 -24.95 -1.42
CA LEU A 65 -39.17 -24.37 -2.31
C LEU A 65 -37.80 -24.65 -1.69
N SER A 66 -37.15 -25.69 -2.20
CA SER A 66 -35.74 -25.97 -1.98
C SER A 66 -34.91 -24.92 -2.73
N LEU A 67 -34.49 -23.86 -2.03
CA LEU A 67 -33.31 -23.11 -2.45
C LEU A 67 -32.08 -23.92 -2.07
N SER A 68 -31.50 -24.58 -3.05
CA SER A 68 -30.16 -25.15 -2.99
C SER A 68 -29.15 -24.00 -2.89
N LEU A 69 -28.81 -23.63 -1.65
CA LEU A 69 -27.55 -22.98 -1.34
C LEU A 69 -26.43 -24.00 -1.62
N SER A 70 -25.87 -23.94 -2.83
CA SER A 70 -24.61 -24.61 -3.16
C SER A 70 -23.48 -23.95 -2.37
N ILE A 71 -23.38 -24.29 -1.09
CA ILE A 71 -22.15 -24.17 -0.33
C ILE A 71 -21.25 -25.26 -0.90
N CYS A 72 -20.25 -24.89 -1.71
CA CYS A 72 -19.19 -25.82 -2.09
C CYS A 72 -18.57 -26.37 -0.80
N PRO A 73 -18.76 -27.66 -0.47
CA PRO A 73 -18.03 -28.25 0.62
C PRO A 73 -16.63 -28.53 0.06
N PHE A 74 -15.62 -27.78 0.51
CA PHE A 74 -14.27 -28.30 0.42
C PHE A 74 -14.29 -29.63 1.19
N PRO A 75 -14.02 -30.78 0.56
CA PRO A 75 -13.92 -32.01 1.31
C PRO A 75 -12.77 -31.84 2.28
N SER A 76 -13.03 -32.03 3.57
CA SER A 76 -11.99 -32.32 4.55
C SER A 76 -11.38 -33.67 4.18
N GLY A 77 -10.58 -33.69 3.13
CA GLY A 77 -9.94 -34.86 2.57
C GLY A 77 -8.62 -35.08 3.28
N HIS A 78 -8.38 -36.32 3.70
CA HIS A 78 -7.03 -36.75 4.02
C HIS A 78 -6.15 -36.58 2.79
N SER A 79 -4.95 -36.07 2.98
CA SER A 79 -3.92 -35.94 1.94
C SER A 79 -3.56 -37.32 1.39
N ALA A 80 -3.37 -37.39 0.08
CA ALA A 80 -2.89 -38.57 -0.63
C ALA A 80 -1.35 -38.70 -0.59
N VAL A 81 -0.64 -37.79 0.09
CA VAL A 81 0.82 -37.84 0.23
C VAL A 81 1.25 -39.00 1.13
N ASP A 82 1.95 -39.97 0.55
CA ASP A 82 2.47 -41.14 1.28
C ASP A 82 3.72 -40.80 2.10
N ILE A 83 3.53 -40.58 3.41
CA ILE A 83 4.59 -40.30 4.39
C ILE A 83 5.33 -41.56 4.88
N THR A 84 4.88 -42.77 4.53
CA THR A 84 5.44 -44.02 5.10
C THR A 84 6.73 -44.47 4.40
N LYS A 85 7.00 -43.97 3.19
CA LYS A 85 8.12 -44.41 2.33
C LYS A 85 9.32 -43.48 2.35
N VAL A 86 9.72 -42.98 3.52
CA VAL A 86 10.85 -42.05 3.72
C VAL A 86 12.14 -42.46 2.97
N ALA A 87 12.47 -43.75 2.97
CA ALA A 87 13.68 -44.26 2.32
C ALA A 87 13.71 -44.05 0.79
N ARG A 88 12.54 -43.96 0.15
CA ARG A 88 12.38 -43.75 -1.30
C ARG A 88 12.34 -42.27 -1.69
N ARG A 89 12.60 -41.35 -0.75
CA ARG A 89 12.64 -39.92 -1.06
C ARG A 89 13.69 -39.60 -2.12
N HIS A 90 13.39 -38.61 -2.94
CA HIS A 90 14.29 -38.13 -3.97
C HIS A 90 15.63 -37.67 -3.39
N ARG A 91 16.73 -38.18 -3.94
CA ARG A 91 18.11 -37.74 -3.62
C ARG A 91 18.58 -36.60 -4.53
N MET A 92 17.87 -36.38 -5.63
CA MET A 92 18.03 -35.26 -6.55
C MET A 92 16.66 -34.62 -6.76
N SER A 93 16.60 -33.30 -6.90
CA SER A 93 15.29 -32.64 -7.06
C SER A 93 14.55 -33.17 -8.29
N PRO A 94 13.25 -33.43 -8.19
CA PRO A 94 12.42 -33.69 -9.36
C PRO A 94 12.25 -32.43 -10.23
N PHE A 95 12.53 -31.23 -9.68
CA PHE A 95 12.40 -29.97 -10.42
C PHE A 95 13.73 -29.53 -11.03
N PRO A 96 13.80 -29.20 -12.34
CA PRO A 96 15.00 -28.69 -12.96
C PRO A 96 15.41 -27.34 -12.35
N LEU A 97 16.69 -27.01 -12.49
CA LEU A 97 17.21 -25.73 -12.03
C LEU A 97 16.87 -24.64 -13.05
N THR A 98 16.03 -23.69 -12.66
CA THR A 98 15.53 -22.62 -13.56
C THR A 98 16.43 -21.40 -13.44
N SER A 99 16.80 -20.75 -14.56
CA SER A 99 17.52 -19.47 -14.48
C SER A 99 16.65 -18.39 -13.84
N MET A 100 17.29 -17.39 -13.25
CA MET A 100 16.58 -16.29 -12.60
C MET A 100 15.66 -15.52 -13.57
N ASP A 101 16.15 -15.20 -14.76
CA ASP A 101 15.38 -14.49 -15.78
C ASP A 101 14.15 -15.29 -16.21
N LYS A 102 14.32 -16.61 -16.44
CA LYS A 102 13.22 -17.50 -16.81
C LYS A 102 12.20 -17.56 -15.68
N ALA A 103 12.64 -17.71 -14.43
CA ALA A 103 11.73 -17.73 -13.28
C ALA A 103 10.93 -16.42 -13.16
N PHE A 104 11.59 -15.27 -13.30
CA PHE A 104 10.96 -13.96 -13.24
C PHE A 104 9.93 -13.75 -14.37
N ILE A 105 10.30 -14.07 -15.61
CA ILE A 105 9.39 -13.99 -16.77
C ILE A 105 8.18 -14.90 -16.57
N THR A 106 8.40 -16.15 -16.16
CA THR A 106 7.32 -17.11 -15.90
C THR A 106 6.34 -16.61 -14.83
N VAL A 107 6.83 -16.01 -13.75
CA VAL A 107 5.95 -15.40 -12.73
C VAL A 107 5.07 -14.33 -13.35
N LEU A 108 5.65 -13.40 -14.12
CA LEU A 108 4.89 -12.33 -14.75
C LEU A 108 3.93 -12.87 -15.80
N GLU A 109 4.32 -13.81 -16.66
CA GLU A 109 3.44 -14.39 -17.70
C GLU A 109 2.23 -15.10 -17.12
N MET A 110 2.43 -15.87 -16.05
CA MET A 110 1.36 -16.66 -15.43
C MET A 110 0.45 -15.83 -14.51
N THR A 111 0.88 -14.64 -14.10
CA THR A 111 0.10 -13.71 -13.28
C THR A 111 -0.91 -12.93 -14.13
N ALA A 112 -2.19 -13.00 -13.77
CA ALA A 112 -3.25 -12.22 -14.41
C ALA A 112 -3.45 -10.85 -13.73
N VAL A 113 -3.97 -9.88 -14.48
CA VAL A 113 -4.45 -8.61 -13.91
C VAL A 113 -5.83 -8.86 -13.31
N LEU A 114 -6.09 -8.32 -12.11
CA LEU A 114 -7.38 -8.46 -11.45
C LEU A 114 -8.46 -7.59 -12.12
N GLY A 115 -9.72 -7.90 -11.81
CA GLY A 115 -10.86 -7.08 -12.22
C GLY A 115 -10.84 -5.68 -11.58
N THR A 116 -11.89 -4.91 -11.86
CA THR A 116 -12.02 -3.53 -11.37
C THR A 116 -13.03 -3.41 -10.24
N GLU A 117 -12.97 -2.31 -9.51
CA GLU A 117 -13.94 -1.89 -8.50
C GLU A 117 -14.05 -0.37 -8.48
N ILE A 118 -15.17 0.15 -7.97
CA ILE A 118 -15.37 1.59 -7.79
C ILE A 118 -15.00 1.95 -6.36
N ILE A 119 -14.14 2.95 -6.19
CA ILE A 119 -13.72 3.46 -4.88
C ILE A 119 -13.94 4.96 -4.78
N ASN A 120 -13.97 5.48 -3.55
CA ASN A 120 -13.88 6.91 -3.33
C ASN A 120 -12.49 7.44 -3.74
N TYR A 121 -12.43 8.65 -4.30
CA TYR A 121 -11.19 9.29 -4.73
C TYR A 121 -10.16 9.47 -3.60
N ARG A 122 -10.58 9.44 -2.32
CA ARG A 122 -9.68 9.48 -1.16
C ARG A 122 -8.95 8.16 -0.90
N GLY A 123 -9.23 7.12 -1.69
CA GLY A 123 -8.64 5.80 -1.54
C GLY A 123 -9.41 4.92 -0.56
N ARG A 124 -8.79 3.81 -0.16
CA ARG A 124 -9.32 2.90 0.85
C ARG A 124 -8.96 3.45 2.23
N GLU A 125 -9.92 3.50 3.16
CA GLU A 125 -9.82 4.13 4.50
C GLU A 125 -8.64 3.68 5.39
N GLN A 126 -7.84 2.68 4.97
CA GLN A 126 -6.83 2.06 5.81
C GLN A 126 -5.37 2.31 5.42
N ASN A 127 -5.02 2.97 4.31
CA ASN A 127 -3.60 3.16 3.98
C ASN A 127 -3.32 4.44 3.17
N ALA A 128 -2.69 5.43 3.81
CA ALA A 128 -2.27 6.73 3.25
C ALA A 128 -1.19 6.65 2.14
N HIS A 129 -0.83 5.43 1.71
CA HIS A 129 0.18 5.16 0.68
C HIS A 129 -0.37 4.33 -0.47
N THR A 130 -1.69 4.19 -0.62
CA THR A 130 -2.28 3.31 -1.63
C THR A 130 -2.29 3.89 -3.03
N HIS A 131 -1.26 3.45 -3.74
CA HIS A 131 -0.95 3.57 -5.14
C HIS A 131 -2.02 2.88 -5.98
N THR A 132 -3.03 3.61 -6.45
CA THR A 132 -4.19 3.03 -7.14
C THR A 132 -4.19 3.41 -8.62
N TYR A 133 -4.66 2.51 -9.50
CA TYR A 133 -4.68 2.75 -10.94
C TYR A 133 -6.08 3.13 -11.42
N THR A 134 -6.18 4.15 -12.26
CA THR A 134 -7.47 4.49 -12.90
C THR A 134 -7.77 3.51 -14.04
N HIS A 135 -8.99 2.99 -14.09
CA HIS A 135 -9.44 2.14 -15.20
C HIS A 135 -10.20 2.92 -16.30
N THR A 136 -10.71 4.11 -15.96
CA THR A 136 -11.63 4.87 -16.81
C THR A 136 -11.16 6.31 -16.99
N LEU A 137 -11.46 6.89 -18.15
CA LEU A 137 -11.13 8.29 -18.46
C LEU A 137 -12.00 9.20 -17.60
N THR A 138 -11.38 10.10 -16.86
CA THR A 138 -12.12 11.11 -16.11
C THR A 138 -12.32 12.34 -16.99
N GLN A 139 -13.56 12.54 -17.45
CA GLN A 139 -13.98 13.73 -18.20
C GLN A 139 -14.77 14.68 -17.30
N ILE A 140 -14.64 15.97 -17.57
CA ILE A 140 -15.17 17.05 -16.73
C ILE A 140 -16.63 17.35 -17.03
N HIS A 141 -17.40 17.54 -15.95
CA HIS A 141 -18.67 18.26 -15.93
C HIS A 141 -18.60 19.38 -14.86
N SER A 142 -17.90 20.47 -15.12
CA SER A 142 -17.89 21.65 -14.24
C SER A 142 -18.04 22.96 -15.03
N GLU A 143 -18.64 23.95 -14.37
CA GLU A 143 -18.99 25.26 -14.91
C GLU A 143 -17.80 26.23 -14.93
N GLU A 144 -17.90 27.21 -15.83
CA GLU A 144 -16.83 28.04 -16.36
C GLU A 144 -16.62 29.33 -15.54
N PHE A 145 -15.43 29.56 -14.99
CA PHE A 145 -15.07 30.85 -14.38
C PHE A 145 -13.66 31.32 -14.78
N LYS A 146 -13.47 32.64 -14.85
CA LYS A 146 -12.16 33.31 -14.98
C LYS A 146 -11.66 33.64 -13.59
N GLU A 147 -10.37 33.45 -13.32
CA GLU A 147 -9.77 33.79 -12.03
C GLU A 147 -8.73 34.90 -12.19
N ALA A 148 -8.69 35.80 -11.22
CA ALA A 148 -7.68 36.86 -11.11
C ALA A 148 -6.63 36.50 -10.06
N HIS A 149 -5.42 37.04 -10.16
CA HIS A 149 -4.67 37.38 -8.95
C HIS A 149 -5.18 38.77 -8.51
N THR A 150 -5.14 39.10 -7.22
CA THR A 150 -5.69 40.35 -6.64
C THR A 150 -5.44 41.55 -7.59
N LEU A 151 -6.23 42.65 -7.50
CA LEU A 151 -5.83 44.05 -7.75
C LEU A 151 -6.60 44.82 -8.87
N VAL A 152 -6.19 46.05 -9.20
CA VAL A 152 -7.02 47.11 -9.82
C VAL A 152 -7.14 46.94 -11.34
N LEU A 153 -8.37 47.05 -11.88
CA LEU A 153 -8.70 46.67 -13.27
C LEU A 153 -8.86 47.88 -14.21
N GLU A 154 -8.02 47.99 -15.23
CA GLU A 154 -8.03 49.09 -16.22
C GLU A 154 -8.75 48.71 -17.52
N ARG A 155 -9.41 49.68 -18.17
CA ARG A 155 -9.69 49.67 -19.61
C ARG A 155 -9.29 51.04 -20.17
N ASP A 156 -8.12 51.11 -20.80
CA ASP A 156 -7.45 52.29 -21.39
C ASP A 156 -7.37 53.52 -20.46
N CYS A 157 -6.18 53.90 -19.97
CA CYS A 157 -6.10 54.98 -18.98
C CYS A 157 -5.17 56.19 -19.22
N PRO A 158 -5.65 57.40 -18.88
CA PRO A 158 -4.87 58.46 -18.24
C PRO A 158 -4.56 58.14 -16.74
N PRO A 159 -3.63 58.83 -16.07
CA PRO A 159 -3.06 58.42 -14.77
C PRO A 159 -3.96 58.46 -13.50
N ARG A 160 -5.29 58.65 -13.61
CA ARG A 160 -6.21 58.71 -12.44
C ARG A 160 -7.53 57.99 -12.71
N GLN A 161 -7.98 57.14 -11.80
CA GLN A 161 -9.19 56.31 -11.97
C GLN A 161 -10.10 56.35 -10.74
N LYS A 162 -11.42 56.31 -10.97
CA LYS A 162 -12.42 56.27 -9.90
C LYS A 162 -12.74 54.83 -9.50
N PHE A 163 -12.79 54.57 -8.20
CA PHE A 163 -13.11 53.26 -7.66
C PHE A 163 -14.63 53.02 -7.64
N LEU A 164 -15.05 51.80 -8.00
CA LEU A 164 -16.48 51.45 -8.13
C LEU A 164 -16.99 50.45 -7.09
N GLY A 165 -16.09 49.82 -6.34
CA GLY A 165 -16.43 48.84 -5.30
C GLY A 165 -15.42 47.72 -5.14
N VAL A 166 -15.60 46.92 -4.09
CA VAL A 166 -14.77 45.76 -3.75
C VAL A 166 -15.48 44.47 -4.18
N LEU A 167 -14.79 43.58 -4.88
CA LEU A 167 -15.23 42.20 -5.07
C LEU A 167 -14.43 41.25 -4.19
N THR A 168 -15.13 40.57 -3.30
CA THR A 168 -14.64 39.44 -2.52
C THR A 168 -15.43 38.20 -2.91
N ALA A 169 -14.81 37.29 -3.66
CA ALA A 169 -15.23 35.90 -3.94
C ALA A 169 -16.68 35.63 -4.44
N ILE A 170 -17.50 36.66 -4.65
CA ILE A 170 -18.92 36.53 -5.02
C ILE A 170 -19.12 37.26 -6.35
N SER A 171 -19.87 36.62 -7.25
CA SER A 171 -20.04 36.96 -8.65
C SER A 171 -20.21 38.46 -8.95
N PRO A 172 -19.53 39.01 -9.97
CA PRO A 172 -19.61 40.42 -10.31
C PRO A 172 -20.99 40.75 -10.90
N THR A 173 -21.72 41.65 -10.25
CA THR A 173 -22.97 42.22 -10.78
C THR A 173 -22.76 43.51 -11.57
N HIS A 174 -21.55 44.08 -11.51
CA HIS A 174 -21.20 45.38 -12.09
C HIS A 174 -20.23 45.24 -13.28
N THR A 175 -20.36 46.13 -14.26
CA THR A 175 -19.45 46.22 -15.42
C THR A 175 -18.49 47.39 -15.21
N VAL A 176 -17.19 47.16 -15.39
CA VAL A 176 -16.14 48.18 -15.34
C VAL A 176 -16.17 48.98 -16.65
N MET A 177 -16.40 50.29 -16.55
CA MET A 177 -16.35 51.21 -17.70
C MET A 177 -15.00 51.94 -17.77
N PRO A 178 -14.64 52.57 -18.91
CA PRO A 178 -13.40 53.33 -19.01
C PRO A 178 -13.24 54.40 -17.92
N GLY A 179 -12.04 54.52 -17.35
CA GLY A 179 -11.74 55.41 -16.22
C GLY A 179 -12.21 54.91 -14.85
N GLN A 180 -12.74 53.69 -14.79
CA GLN A 180 -13.17 53.03 -13.57
C GLN A 180 -12.35 51.79 -13.30
N VAL A 181 -12.31 51.41 -12.03
CA VAL A 181 -11.62 50.22 -11.56
C VAL A 181 -12.42 49.51 -10.49
N MET A 182 -12.08 48.24 -10.29
CA MET A 182 -12.65 47.42 -9.23
C MET A 182 -11.52 46.66 -8.54
N ARG A 183 -11.55 46.60 -7.21
CA ARG A 183 -10.63 45.76 -6.44
C ARG A 183 -11.08 44.32 -6.55
N VAL A 184 -10.20 43.45 -7.06
CA VAL A 184 -10.39 41.99 -6.99
C VAL A 184 -9.36 41.38 -6.04
N THR A 185 -9.65 40.20 -5.50
CA THR A 185 -8.68 39.39 -4.74
C THR A 185 -8.21 38.20 -5.57
N THR A 186 -7.11 37.57 -5.18
CA THR A 186 -6.62 36.35 -5.85
C THR A 186 -7.67 35.25 -5.75
N GLY A 187 -7.95 34.60 -6.89
CA GLY A 187 -9.02 33.62 -7.09
C GLY A 187 -10.39 34.23 -7.39
N ALA A 188 -10.56 35.55 -7.39
CA ALA A 188 -11.85 36.18 -7.65
C ALA A 188 -12.18 36.25 -9.15
N PRO A 189 -13.47 36.24 -9.53
CA PRO A 189 -13.88 36.44 -10.91
C PRO A 189 -13.56 37.84 -11.46
N ILE A 190 -13.16 37.90 -12.74
CA ILE A 190 -12.96 39.18 -13.45
C ILE A 190 -14.33 39.76 -13.87
N PRO A 191 -14.69 40.99 -13.48
CA PRO A 191 -15.92 41.66 -13.90
C PRO A 191 -15.94 41.96 -15.40
N CYS A 192 -17.15 42.06 -15.95
CA CYS A 192 -17.31 42.47 -17.34
C CYS A 192 -16.70 43.86 -17.58
N GLY A 193 -16.06 44.05 -18.73
CA GLY A 193 -15.48 45.34 -19.12
C GLY A 193 -14.01 45.55 -18.73
N ALA A 194 -13.43 44.69 -17.88
CA ALA A 194 -12.00 44.67 -17.58
C ALA A 194 -11.25 43.65 -18.43
N ASP A 195 -10.01 43.97 -18.83
CA ASP A 195 -9.16 43.08 -19.64
C ASP A 195 -7.72 42.93 -19.13
N ALA A 196 -7.34 43.58 -18.02
CA ALA A 196 -6.04 43.41 -17.36
C ALA A 196 -6.16 43.64 -15.84
N VAL A 197 -5.24 43.05 -15.07
CA VAL A 197 -5.07 43.27 -13.63
C VAL A 197 -3.71 43.95 -13.37
N VAL A 198 -3.70 44.99 -12.52
CA VAL A 198 -2.48 45.67 -12.05
C VAL A 198 -2.30 45.43 -10.56
N GLN A 199 -1.11 45.00 -10.12
CA GLN A 199 -0.82 44.63 -8.74
C GLN A 199 -0.89 45.83 -7.74
N VAL A 200 -1.23 45.66 -6.43
CA VAL A 200 -1.38 46.76 -5.43
C VAL A 200 -0.07 47.48 -5.27
N GLU A 201 1.02 46.73 -5.36
CA GLU A 201 2.39 47.21 -5.35
C GLU A 201 2.62 48.26 -6.45
N ASP A 202 1.88 48.15 -7.56
CA ASP A 202 1.87 49.08 -8.68
C ASP A 202 0.70 50.08 -8.62
N THR A 203 0.12 50.29 -7.43
CA THR A 203 -0.95 51.28 -7.17
C THR A 203 -0.64 52.18 -5.98
N GLU A 204 -1.23 53.37 -5.97
CA GLU A 204 -1.18 54.31 -4.86
C GLU A 204 -2.61 54.76 -4.49
N LEU A 205 -3.02 54.56 -3.23
CA LEU A 205 -4.32 54.99 -2.73
C LEU A 205 -4.36 56.52 -2.63
N LEU A 206 -5.31 57.15 -3.32
CA LEU A 206 -5.47 58.61 -3.32
C LEU A 206 -6.59 59.08 -2.39
N ARG A 207 -7.63 58.26 -2.23
CA ARG A 207 -8.80 58.61 -1.40
C ARG A 207 -9.47 57.36 -0.85
N GLU A 208 -9.85 57.42 0.42
CA GLU A 208 -10.62 56.41 1.15
C GLU A 208 -11.88 57.03 1.77
N SER A 209 -12.80 56.19 2.24
CA SER A 209 -13.98 56.61 3.00
C SER A 209 -13.60 57.21 4.35
N GLU A 210 -14.50 57.99 4.96
CA GLU A 210 -14.22 58.69 6.24
C GLU A 210 -13.93 57.73 7.41
N ASP A 211 -14.43 56.50 7.33
CA ASP A 211 -14.20 55.42 8.30
C ASP A 211 -13.03 54.50 7.91
N GLY A 212 -12.37 54.75 6.78
CA GLY A 212 -11.22 53.98 6.28
C GLY A 212 -11.55 52.55 5.83
N THR A 213 -12.82 52.23 5.61
CA THR A 213 -13.27 50.88 5.25
C THR A 213 -13.31 50.64 3.74
N GLU A 214 -13.42 51.70 2.92
CA GLU A 214 -13.51 51.61 1.47
C GLU A 214 -12.46 52.47 0.76
N GLU A 215 -11.83 51.89 -0.25
CA GLU A 215 -11.02 52.63 -1.21
C GLU A 215 -11.96 53.38 -2.17
N LEU A 216 -11.71 54.66 -2.43
CA LEU A 216 -12.57 55.50 -3.30
C LEU A 216 -11.85 55.97 -4.57
N GLU A 217 -10.53 56.09 -4.53
CA GLU A 217 -9.73 56.53 -5.68
C GLU A 217 -8.30 55.97 -5.59
N VAL A 218 -7.81 55.41 -6.69
CA VAL A 218 -6.47 54.81 -6.78
C VAL A 218 -5.75 55.35 -8.01
N ARG A 219 -4.42 55.47 -7.89
CA ARG A 219 -3.52 55.77 -9.00
C ARG A 219 -2.84 54.49 -9.43
N ILE A 220 -2.90 54.21 -10.73
CA ILE A 220 -2.13 53.15 -11.37
C ILE A 220 -0.76 53.70 -11.74
N LEU A 221 0.31 53.02 -11.31
CA LEU A 221 1.70 53.46 -11.51
C LEU A 221 2.31 52.90 -12.81
N VAL A 222 1.73 51.85 -13.38
CA VAL A 222 2.25 51.13 -14.55
C VAL A 222 1.19 50.95 -15.62
N GLN A 223 1.59 50.95 -16.89
CA GLN A 223 0.65 50.62 -17.98
C GLN A 223 0.45 49.11 -18.04
N ALA A 224 -0.78 48.64 -17.79
CA ALA A 224 -1.14 47.22 -17.88
C ALA A 224 -1.15 46.72 -19.34
N ARG A 225 -0.76 45.46 -19.56
CA ARG A 225 -0.93 44.79 -20.86
C ARG A 225 -2.27 44.06 -20.92
N PRO A 226 -2.95 43.99 -22.09
CA PRO A 226 -4.15 43.16 -22.23
C PRO A 226 -3.87 41.70 -21.84
N GLY A 227 -4.74 41.15 -20.98
CA GLY A 227 -4.65 39.80 -20.43
C GLY A 227 -3.62 39.61 -19.30
N GLN A 228 -2.93 40.67 -18.87
CA GLN A 228 -1.97 40.58 -17.76
C GLN A 228 -2.66 40.12 -16.48
N ASP A 229 -2.04 39.16 -15.80
CA ASP A 229 -2.46 38.60 -14.51
C ASP A 229 -3.91 38.08 -14.46
N ILE A 230 -4.48 37.74 -15.63
CA ILE A 230 -5.78 37.10 -15.79
C ILE A 230 -5.60 35.64 -16.23
N ARG A 231 -6.27 34.71 -15.54
CA ARG A 231 -6.41 33.33 -16.00
C ARG A 231 -7.73 33.18 -16.75
N PRO A 232 -7.72 33.08 -18.10
CA PRO A 232 -8.94 32.92 -18.87
C PRO A 232 -9.64 31.59 -18.56
N ILE A 233 -10.91 31.49 -18.95
CA ILE A 233 -11.71 30.27 -18.78
C ILE A 233 -10.99 29.11 -19.47
N GLY A 234 -10.81 28.01 -18.75
CA GLY A 234 -10.14 26.82 -19.27
C GLY A 234 -8.64 26.99 -19.52
N HIS A 235 -7.99 27.96 -18.86
CA HIS A 235 -6.54 28.13 -18.91
C HIS A 235 -5.79 26.89 -18.38
N ASP A 236 -6.20 26.40 -17.21
CA ASP A 236 -5.53 25.28 -16.56
C ASP A 236 -6.08 23.92 -17.03
N ILE A 237 -7.41 23.80 -17.16
CA ILE A 237 -8.07 22.58 -17.62
C ILE A 237 -9.31 22.93 -18.44
N LYS A 238 -9.46 22.35 -19.63
CA LYS A 238 -10.62 22.61 -20.51
C LYS A 238 -11.76 21.64 -20.22
N ARG A 239 -12.99 22.11 -20.40
CA ARG A 239 -14.17 21.24 -20.33
C ARG A 239 -14.07 20.11 -21.37
N GLY A 240 -14.34 18.87 -20.94
CA GLY A 240 -14.22 17.68 -21.78
C GLY A 240 -12.79 17.15 -21.96
N GLU A 241 -11.77 17.81 -21.41
CA GLU A 241 -10.39 17.32 -21.41
C GLU A 241 -10.25 16.09 -20.51
N CYS A 242 -9.43 15.13 -20.95
CA CYS A 242 -9.07 13.97 -20.15
C CYS A 242 -7.93 14.33 -19.21
N VAL A 243 -8.23 14.46 -17.91
CA VAL A 243 -7.22 14.85 -16.89
C VAL A 243 -6.38 13.68 -16.39
N LEU A 244 -6.91 12.46 -16.43
CA LEU A 244 -6.20 11.23 -16.07
C LEU A 244 -6.52 10.13 -17.08
N SER A 245 -5.47 9.56 -17.68
CA SER A 245 -5.58 8.42 -18.57
C SER A 245 -5.80 7.12 -17.81
N LYS A 246 -6.42 6.13 -18.46
CA LYS A 246 -6.45 4.76 -17.96
C LYS A 246 -5.02 4.22 -17.77
N GLY A 247 -4.79 3.53 -16.66
CA GLY A 247 -3.48 2.98 -16.31
C GLY A 247 -2.57 4.00 -15.62
N THR A 248 -3.06 5.21 -15.33
CA THR A 248 -2.31 6.17 -14.51
C THR A 248 -2.25 5.68 -13.08
N HIS A 249 -1.03 5.63 -12.57
CA HIS A 249 -0.73 5.36 -11.18
C HIS A 249 -0.95 6.62 -10.33
N MET A 250 -1.95 6.59 -9.44
CA MET A 250 -2.36 7.77 -8.66
C MET A 250 -1.48 7.98 -7.43
N GLY A 251 -0.86 9.16 -7.35
CA GLY A 251 -0.25 9.74 -6.16
C GLY A 251 -1.04 10.94 -5.64
N PRO A 252 -0.47 11.75 -4.73
CA PRO A 252 -1.18 12.86 -4.10
C PRO A 252 -1.73 13.90 -5.09
N SER A 253 -0.98 14.16 -6.17
CA SER A 253 -1.36 15.13 -7.20
C SER A 253 -2.58 14.67 -7.99
N GLU A 254 -2.66 13.38 -8.35
CA GLU A 254 -3.80 12.82 -9.08
C GLU A 254 -5.07 12.83 -8.21
N ILE A 255 -4.94 12.59 -6.91
CA ILE A 255 -6.05 12.69 -5.95
C ILE A 255 -6.57 14.14 -5.86
N GLY A 256 -5.65 15.11 -5.83
CA GLY A 256 -5.98 16.53 -5.89
C GLY A 256 -6.70 16.89 -7.19
N LEU A 257 -6.24 16.35 -8.32
CA LEU A 257 -6.84 16.58 -9.63
C LEU A 257 -8.26 16.04 -9.73
N LEU A 258 -8.51 14.84 -9.20
CA LEU A 258 -9.87 14.27 -9.08
C LEU A 258 -10.80 15.17 -8.25
N ALA A 259 -10.29 15.70 -7.14
CA ALA A 259 -11.03 16.66 -6.31
C ALA A 259 -11.32 17.96 -7.07
N THR A 260 -10.34 18.50 -7.80
CA THR A 260 -10.49 19.71 -8.63
C THR A 260 -11.60 19.56 -9.67
N VAL A 261 -11.72 18.40 -10.30
CA VAL A 261 -12.76 18.14 -11.31
C VAL A 261 -14.09 17.61 -10.73
N GLY A 262 -14.19 17.48 -9.41
CA GLY A 262 -15.39 17.01 -8.73
C GLY A 262 -15.70 15.52 -8.90
N VAL A 263 -14.73 14.71 -9.33
CA VAL A 263 -14.90 13.25 -9.50
C VAL A 263 -14.53 12.56 -8.20
N THR A 264 -15.55 12.19 -7.43
CA THR A 264 -15.39 11.62 -6.08
C THR A 264 -15.41 10.09 -6.06
N GLU A 265 -15.82 9.45 -7.15
CA GLU A 265 -15.81 8.00 -7.33
C GLU A 265 -15.06 7.66 -8.60
N VAL A 266 -14.12 6.71 -8.49
CA VAL A 266 -13.26 6.29 -9.60
C VAL A 266 -13.23 4.77 -9.70
N GLU A 267 -13.32 4.28 -10.93
CA GLU A 267 -13.11 2.87 -11.22
C GLU A 267 -11.61 2.58 -11.27
N VAL A 268 -11.19 1.58 -10.50
CA VAL A 268 -9.79 1.23 -10.30
C VAL A 268 -9.58 -0.28 -10.33
N GLN A 269 -8.36 -0.72 -10.56
CA GLN A 269 -7.98 -2.13 -10.46
C GLN A 269 -8.02 -2.60 -9.00
N LYS A 270 -8.55 -3.81 -8.79
CA LYS A 270 -8.57 -4.43 -7.47
C LYS A 270 -7.17 -4.71 -6.96
N PHE A 271 -6.99 -4.58 -5.66
CA PHE A 271 -5.77 -5.05 -5.00
C PHE A 271 -5.86 -6.54 -4.71
N PRO A 272 -4.77 -7.31 -4.94
CA PRO A 272 -4.71 -8.70 -4.56
C PRO A 272 -4.76 -8.84 -3.04
N VAL A 273 -5.60 -9.76 -2.55
CA VAL A 273 -5.55 -10.20 -1.15
C VAL A 273 -4.49 -11.29 -1.02
N VAL A 274 -3.59 -11.14 -0.04
CA VAL A 274 -2.42 -12.04 0.11
C VAL A 274 -2.47 -12.79 1.43
N ALA A 275 -2.59 -14.11 1.38
CA ALA A 275 -2.51 -14.98 2.54
C ALA A 275 -1.07 -15.43 2.81
N VAL A 276 -0.62 -15.38 4.06
CA VAL A 276 0.74 -15.77 4.46
C VAL A 276 0.70 -16.82 5.57
N MET A 277 1.42 -17.92 5.38
CA MET A 277 1.66 -18.96 6.40
C MET A 277 3.15 -19.31 6.51
N SER A 278 3.57 -19.72 7.70
CA SER A 278 4.88 -20.34 7.92
C SER A 278 4.71 -21.84 8.19
N THR A 279 5.65 -22.65 7.71
CA THR A 279 5.63 -24.11 7.90
C THR A 279 6.89 -24.55 8.63
N GLY A 280 6.75 -25.36 9.66
CA GLY A 280 7.90 -25.94 10.36
C GLY A 280 7.55 -26.36 11.78
N ASN A 281 7.83 -27.62 12.11
CA ASN A 281 7.64 -28.12 13.47
C ASN A 281 8.58 -27.47 14.49
N GLU A 282 9.64 -26.79 14.06
CA GLU A 282 10.56 -26.02 14.92
C GLU A 282 10.00 -24.65 15.32
N LEU A 283 8.94 -24.18 14.67
CA LEU A 283 8.45 -22.83 14.82
C LEU A 283 7.56 -22.65 16.06
N LEU A 284 7.64 -21.46 16.64
CA LEU A 284 6.77 -20.92 17.68
C LEU A 284 6.29 -19.53 17.26
N ASN A 285 5.21 -19.05 17.85
CA ASN A 285 4.79 -17.67 17.61
C ASN A 285 5.79 -16.68 18.24
N PRO A 286 5.84 -15.43 17.76
CA PRO A 286 6.68 -14.41 18.35
C PRO A 286 6.45 -14.19 19.85
N GLU A 287 5.23 -14.39 20.32
CA GLU A 287 4.80 -14.19 21.71
C GLU A 287 5.24 -15.33 22.65
N ASP A 288 5.63 -16.48 22.10
CA ASP A 288 5.95 -17.67 22.87
C ASP A 288 7.37 -17.65 23.45
N ASP A 289 7.55 -18.33 24.59
CA ASP A 289 8.85 -18.59 25.20
C ASP A 289 9.63 -19.67 24.45
N LEU A 290 10.96 -19.50 24.36
CA LEU A 290 11.81 -20.47 23.68
C LEU A 290 12.04 -21.72 24.52
N HIS A 291 11.99 -22.87 23.87
CA HIS A 291 12.40 -24.16 24.43
C HIS A 291 13.28 -24.94 23.44
N PRO A 292 14.01 -25.97 23.90
CA PRO A 292 15.04 -26.63 23.10
C PRO A 292 14.55 -27.10 21.72
N GLY A 293 15.32 -26.78 20.68
CA GLY A 293 15.01 -27.15 19.29
C GLY A 293 13.93 -26.30 18.62
N LYS A 294 13.44 -25.25 19.29
CA LYS A 294 12.46 -24.31 18.72
C LYS A 294 13.05 -22.93 18.45
N ILE A 295 12.49 -22.26 17.45
CA ILE A 295 12.79 -20.87 17.09
C ILE A 295 11.48 -20.11 16.85
N ARG A 296 11.49 -18.79 17.02
CA ARG A 296 10.33 -17.95 16.72
C ARG A 296 10.18 -17.75 15.22
N ASP A 297 8.94 -17.81 14.74
CA ASP A 297 8.57 -17.48 13.37
C ASP A 297 8.76 -15.97 13.12
N SER A 298 9.78 -15.64 12.33
CA SER A 298 10.07 -14.26 11.92
C SER A 298 9.68 -13.97 10.47
N ASN A 299 9.52 -15.01 9.65
CA ASN A 299 9.28 -14.84 8.22
C ASN A 299 7.87 -14.35 7.97
N ARG A 300 6.87 -14.90 8.68
CA ARG A 300 5.48 -14.46 8.55
C ARG A 300 5.33 -12.97 8.83
N SER A 301 5.87 -12.49 9.95
CA SER A 301 5.83 -11.06 10.30
C SER A 301 6.57 -10.20 9.27
N THR A 302 7.73 -10.65 8.79
CA THR A 302 8.52 -9.91 7.79
C THR A 302 7.80 -9.84 6.44
N LEU A 303 7.22 -10.94 5.98
CA LEU A 303 6.49 -11.02 4.71
C LEU A 303 5.21 -10.19 4.76
N LEU A 304 4.41 -10.33 5.82
CA LEU A 304 3.20 -9.51 6.03
C LEU A 304 3.54 -8.01 6.00
N ALA A 305 4.57 -7.59 6.74
CA ALA A 305 5.01 -6.20 6.75
C ALA A 305 5.49 -5.71 5.37
N THR A 306 6.24 -6.54 4.63
CA THR A 306 6.69 -6.20 3.27
C THR A 306 5.50 -5.99 2.33
N ILE A 307 4.48 -6.84 2.41
CA ILE A 307 3.28 -6.75 1.55
C ILE A 307 2.44 -5.53 1.93
N GLN A 308 2.30 -5.27 3.24
CA GLN A 308 1.59 -4.10 3.78
C GLN A 308 2.28 -2.78 3.44
N GLU A 309 3.61 -2.74 3.38
CA GLU A 309 4.38 -1.56 2.94
C GLU A 309 4.00 -1.16 1.49
N HIS A 310 3.65 -2.13 0.65
CA HIS A 310 3.12 -1.87 -0.70
C HIS A 310 1.61 -1.59 -0.74
N GLY A 311 0.92 -1.58 0.40
CA GLY A 311 -0.49 -1.21 0.54
C GLY A 311 -1.49 -2.34 0.28
N TYR A 312 -1.04 -3.59 0.10
CA TYR A 312 -1.92 -4.72 -0.19
C TYR A 312 -2.55 -5.31 1.09
N PRO A 313 -3.83 -5.74 1.03
CA PRO A 313 -4.47 -6.41 2.15
C PRO A 313 -3.88 -7.81 2.37
N THR A 314 -3.65 -8.14 3.64
CA THR A 314 -3.01 -9.40 4.05
C THR A 314 -3.87 -10.25 4.97
N ILE A 315 -3.79 -11.57 4.82
CA ILE A 315 -4.39 -12.56 5.71
C ILE A 315 -3.27 -13.36 6.37
N ASN A 316 -3.32 -13.46 7.70
CA ASN A 316 -2.38 -14.27 8.48
C ASN A 316 -3.00 -15.64 8.75
N LEU A 317 -2.43 -16.69 8.15
CA LEU A 317 -2.87 -18.08 8.31
C LEU A 317 -2.11 -18.82 9.42
N GLY A 318 -1.18 -18.15 10.11
CA GLY A 318 -0.46 -18.72 11.25
C GLY A 318 0.70 -19.64 10.88
N ILE A 319 1.04 -20.51 11.83
CA ILE A 319 2.08 -21.54 11.73
C ILE A 319 1.39 -22.87 11.47
N VAL A 320 1.89 -23.61 10.49
CA VAL A 320 1.35 -24.92 10.09
C VAL A 320 2.43 -25.98 10.31
N GLY A 321 2.04 -27.11 10.91
CA GLY A 321 2.93 -28.23 11.17
C GLY A 321 3.39 -28.92 9.89
N ASP A 322 4.52 -29.64 9.94
CA ASP A 322 4.97 -30.42 8.79
C ASP A 322 4.22 -31.75 8.70
N ASN A 323 2.93 -31.67 8.36
CA ASN A 323 2.13 -32.83 7.99
C ASN A 323 1.22 -32.47 6.80
N PRO A 324 0.97 -33.41 5.88
CA PRO A 324 0.25 -33.11 4.66
C PRO A 324 -1.20 -32.62 4.86
N ASP A 325 -1.92 -33.17 5.85
CA ASP A 325 -3.31 -32.80 6.14
C ASP A 325 -3.42 -31.34 6.60
N ASP A 326 -2.59 -30.91 7.54
CA ASP A 326 -2.58 -29.52 8.04
C ASP A 326 -2.17 -28.54 6.94
N LEU A 327 -1.19 -28.92 6.09
CA LEU A 327 -0.78 -28.11 4.94
C LEU A 327 -1.92 -27.95 3.93
N LEU A 328 -2.61 -29.04 3.59
CA LEU A 328 -3.74 -29.01 2.66
C LEU A 328 -4.89 -28.15 3.19
N ASN A 329 -5.24 -28.29 4.46
CA ASN A 329 -6.28 -27.50 5.10
C ASN A 329 -5.94 -26.01 5.09
N ALA A 330 -4.73 -25.63 5.47
CA ALA A 330 -4.28 -24.23 5.47
C ALA A 330 -4.21 -23.64 4.04
N LEU A 331 -3.77 -24.43 3.05
CA LEU A 331 -3.77 -24.00 1.66
C LEU A 331 -5.20 -23.77 1.14
N ASN A 332 -6.14 -24.69 1.43
CA ASN A 332 -7.55 -24.53 1.06
C ASN A 332 -8.18 -23.31 1.71
N GLU A 333 -7.88 -23.06 3.00
CA GLU A 333 -8.31 -21.83 3.68
C GLU A 333 -7.77 -20.59 2.94
N GLY A 334 -6.48 -20.57 2.62
CA GLY A 334 -5.85 -19.48 1.86
C GLY A 334 -6.48 -19.26 0.48
N ILE A 335 -6.71 -20.33 -0.28
CA ILE A 335 -7.34 -20.32 -1.61
C ILE A 335 -8.74 -19.69 -1.56
N SER A 336 -9.52 -20.03 -0.54
CA SER A 336 -10.90 -19.52 -0.39
C SER A 336 -10.96 -18.03 -0.03
N ARG A 337 -9.92 -17.47 0.57
CA ARG A 337 -9.92 -16.11 1.15
C ARG A 337 -8.99 -15.11 0.45
N ALA A 338 -8.05 -15.58 -0.38
CA ALA A 338 -7.00 -14.75 -0.97
C ALA A 338 -6.79 -15.05 -2.46
N ASP A 339 -6.16 -14.12 -3.18
CA ASP A 339 -5.76 -14.26 -4.58
C ASP A 339 -4.34 -14.84 -4.70
N VAL A 340 -3.51 -14.56 -3.70
CA VAL A 340 -2.12 -15.04 -3.61
C VAL A 340 -1.91 -15.71 -2.26
N ILE A 341 -1.28 -16.88 -2.28
CA ILE A 341 -0.84 -17.60 -1.08
C ILE A 341 0.68 -17.61 -1.05
N ILE A 342 1.24 -17.25 0.10
CA ILE A 342 2.67 -17.27 0.35
C ILE A 342 2.94 -18.21 1.52
N THR A 343 3.80 -19.19 1.29
CA THR A 343 4.31 -20.05 2.34
C THR A 343 5.80 -19.80 2.54
N SER A 344 6.29 -20.09 3.74
CA SER A 344 7.72 -20.05 4.05
C SER A 344 8.13 -21.29 4.83
N GLY A 345 9.10 -22.04 4.30
CA GLY A 345 9.55 -23.33 4.87
C GLY A 345 9.10 -24.53 4.03
N GLY A 346 9.54 -25.74 4.38
CA GLY A 346 9.03 -26.98 3.76
C GLY A 346 9.28 -27.17 2.25
N VAL A 347 10.22 -26.45 1.64
CA VAL A 347 10.42 -26.42 0.16
C VAL A 347 11.74 -27.01 -0.36
N SER A 348 12.57 -27.58 0.52
CA SER A 348 13.90 -28.09 0.18
C SER A 348 13.85 -29.59 -0.19
N MET A 349 14.78 -30.38 0.37
CA MET A 349 14.88 -31.85 0.26
C MET A 349 14.77 -32.54 1.62
N GLY A 350 14.21 -31.84 2.61
CA GLY A 350 13.97 -32.35 3.93
C GLY A 350 13.02 -33.54 3.89
N GLU A 351 13.14 -34.41 4.89
CA GLU A 351 12.23 -35.54 5.07
C GLU A 351 10.77 -35.11 5.22
N LYS A 352 10.57 -33.94 5.82
CA LYS A 352 9.27 -33.36 6.14
C LYS A 352 8.86 -32.23 5.18
N ASP A 353 9.54 -32.10 4.05
CA ASP A 353 9.24 -31.08 3.04
C ASP A 353 8.09 -31.56 2.13
N TYR A 354 6.88 -31.62 2.69
CA TYR A 354 5.70 -32.15 2.00
C TYR A 354 5.02 -31.15 1.07
N LEU A 355 5.33 -29.86 1.17
CA LEU A 355 4.55 -28.81 0.52
C LEU A 355 4.47 -28.97 -1.00
N LYS A 356 5.58 -29.33 -1.66
CA LYS A 356 5.58 -29.58 -3.11
C LYS A 356 4.71 -30.75 -3.51
N GLN A 357 4.66 -31.79 -2.68
CA GLN A 357 3.82 -32.96 -2.92
C GLN A 357 2.35 -32.63 -2.70
N VAL A 358 2.02 -31.87 -1.66
CA VAL A 358 0.64 -31.40 -1.40
C VAL A 358 0.15 -30.51 -2.55
N LEU A 359 1.00 -29.60 -3.05
CA LEU A 359 0.64 -28.75 -4.19
C LEU A 359 0.33 -29.55 -5.46
N ASP A 360 1.17 -30.55 -5.79
CA ASP A 360 1.04 -31.34 -7.02
C ASP A 360 -0.04 -32.43 -6.91
N ILE A 361 -0.01 -33.22 -5.83
CA ILE A 361 -0.83 -34.43 -5.67
C ILE A 361 -2.23 -34.09 -5.14
N ASP A 362 -2.35 -33.23 -4.12
CA ASP A 362 -3.62 -32.99 -3.45
C ASP A 362 -4.38 -31.80 -4.03
N LEU A 363 -3.67 -30.70 -4.31
CA LEU A 363 -4.28 -29.49 -4.89
C LEU A 363 -4.32 -29.50 -6.41
N HIS A 364 -3.57 -30.41 -7.06
CA HIS A 364 -3.42 -30.43 -8.51
C HIS A 364 -2.97 -29.07 -9.09
N ALA A 365 -2.18 -28.32 -8.32
CA ALA A 365 -1.64 -27.05 -8.75
C ALA A 365 -0.48 -27.26 -9.73
N GLN A 366 -0.42 -26.41 -10.76
CA GLN A 366 0.66 -26.46 -11.73
C GLN A 366 1.91 -25.79 -11.15
N ILE A 367 2.92 -26.58 -10.78
CA ILE A 367 4.22 -26.08 -10.36
C ILE A 367 5.05 -25.71 -11.60
N HIS A 368 5.29 -24.42 -11.80
CA HIS A 368 6.06 -23.90 -12.95
C HIS A 368 7.57 -24.05 -12.76
N PHE A 369 8.04 -23.84 -11.53
CA PHE A 369 9.40 -24.15 -11.12
C PHE A 369 9.44 -24.46 -9.62
N GLY A 370 10.34 -25.37 -9.23
CA GLY A 370 10.59 -25.72 -7.82
C GLY A 370 12.00 -25.40 -7.33
N ARG A 371 12.86 -24.87 -8.22
CA ARG A 371 14.22 -24.41 -7.92
C ARG A 371 14.67 -23.30 -8.87
N VAL A 372 15.37 -22.32 -8.33
CA VAL A 372 15.92 -21.18 -9.09
C VAL A 372 17.43 -21.06 -8.89
N PHE A 373 18.18 -20.83 -9.96
CA PHE A 373 19.62 -20.61 -9.94
C PHE A 373 19.95 -19.21 -9.42
N MET A 374 19.87 -19.04 -8.10
CA MET A 374 20.12 -17.76 -7.42
C MET A 374 20.65 -17.98 -6.00
N LYS A 375 21.21 -16.91 -5.42
CA LYS A 375 21.65 -16.86 -4.03
C LYS A 375 21.22 -15.55 -3.36
N PRO A 376 20.61 -15.58 -2.17
CA PRO A 376 19.88 -16.72 -1.61
C PRO A 376 18.60 -17.01 -2.42
N GLY A 377 17.93 -18.15 -2.20
CA GLY A 377 16.63 -18.43 -2.86
C GLY A 377 16.53 -19.72 -3.66
N LEU A 378 17.53 -20.62 -3.60
CA LEU A 378 17.55 -21.85 -4.41
C LEU A 378 16.24 -22.67 -4.42
N PRO A 379 15.56 -22.95 -3.28
CA PRO A 379 14.37 -23.80 -3.27
C PRO A 379 13.05 -23.05 -3.54
N THR A 380 13.11 -21.79 -3.97
CA THR A 380 11.90 -21.01 -4.29
C THR A 380 11.06 -21.74 -5.32
N THR A 381 9.77 -21.84 -5.02
CA THR A 381 8.80 -22.58 -5.82
C THR A 381 7.62 -21.69 -6.15
N PHE A 382 7.16 -21.74 -7.40
CA PHE A 382 6.01 -20.99 -7.87
C PHE A 382 5.03 -21.93 -8.57
N ALA A 383 3.75 -21.82 -8.19
CA ALA A 383 2.68 -22.60 -8.76
C ALA A 383 1.44 -21.73 -9.02
N THR A 384 0.59 -22.21 -9.92
CA THR A 384 -0.74 -21.64 -10.17
C THR A 384 -1.80 -22.68 -9.99
N LEU A 385 -2.96 -22.26 -9.50
CA LEU A 385 -4.15 -23.09 -9.37
C LEU A 385 -5.32 -22.36 -10.02
N ASP A 386 -5.94 -22.98 -11.02
CA ASP A 386 -7.12 -22.42 -11.69
C ASP A 386 -8.37 -23.08 -11.08
N MET A 387 -9.24 -22.28 -10.45
CA MET A 387 -10.49 -22.73 -9.84
C MET A 387 -11.65 -21.83 -10.28
N ASP A 388 -12.71 -22.43 -10.80
CA ASP A 388 -13.91 -21.71 -11.28
C ASP A 388 -13.60 -20.55 -12.25
N GLY A 389 -12.57 -20.73 -13.09
CA GLY A 389 -12.09 -19.70 -14.03
C GLY A 389 -11.24 -18.59 -13.40
N VAL A 390 -10.98 -18.65 -12.09
CA VAL A 390 -10.12 -17.71 -11.36
C VAL A 390 -8.76 -18.36 -11.08
N ARG A 391 -7.70 -17.68 -11.50
CA ARG A 391 -6.33 -18.10 -11.23
C ARG A 391 -5.85 -17.61 -9.88
N LYS A 392 -5.38 -18.53 -9.04
CA LYS A 392 -4.68 -18.26 -7.78
C LYS A 392 -3.18 -18.46 -7.94
N LEU A 393 -2.39 -17.62 -7.29
CA LEU A 393 -0.93 -17.74 -7.29
C LEU A 393 -0.44 -18.31 -5.98
N ILE A 394 0.52 -19.23 -6.03
CA ILE A 394 1.12 -19.83 -4.84
C ILE A 394 2.64 -19.66 -4.92
N PHE A 395 3.20 -18.94 -3.95
CA PHE A 395 4.64 -18.77 -3.78
C PHE A 395 5.08 -19.54 -2.54
N ALA A 396 5.88 -20.57 -2.76
CA ALA A 396 6.45 -21.36 -1.69
C ALA A 396 7.92 -20.95 -1.51
N LEU A 397 8.16 -20.07 -0.53
CA LEU A 397 9.42 -19.39 -0.29
C LEU A 397 10.32 -20.19 0.67
N PRO A 398 11.65 -19.98 0.60
CA PRO A 398 12.57 -20.68 1.49
C PRO A 398 12.42 -20.26 2.96
N GLY A 399 12.50 -21.21 3.90
CA GLY A 399 12.37 -20.94 5.34
C GLY A 399 13.51 -20.11 5.97
N ASN A 400 14.63 -19.95 5.28
CA ASN A 400 15.71 -19.06 5.74
C ASN A 400 15.26 -17.59 5.67
N PRO A 401 15.30 -16.81 6.77
CA PRO A 401 14.65 -15.50 6.82
C PRO A 401 15.04 -14.51 5.73
N VAL A 402 16.33 -14.43 5.41
CA VAL A 402 16.79 -13.56 4.32
C VAL A 402 16.25 -14.04 2.99
N SER A 403 16.27 -15.35 2.77
CA SER A 403 15.84 -15.93 1.50
C SER A 403 14.37 -15.63 1.25
N ALA A 404 13.53 -15.72 2.29
CA ALA A 404 12.12 -15.38 2.21
C ALA A 404 11.91 -13.93 1.74
N VAL A 405 12.52 -12.95 2.41
CA VAL A 405 12.31 -11.54 2.04
C VAL A 405 12.98 -11.15 0.71
N VAL A 406 14.14 -11.72 0.35
CA VAL A 406 14.77 -11.51 -0.97
C VAL A 406 13.86 -12.02 -2.08
N THR A 407 13.33 -13.25 -1.93
CA THR A 407 12.48 -13.87 -2.96
C THR A 407 11.10 -13.25 -3.01
N CYS A 408 10.57 -12.76 -1.88
CA CYS A 408 9.38 -11.92 -1.86
C CYS A 408 9.56 -10.66 -2.72
N ASN A 409 10.64 -9.91 -2.49
CA ASN A 409 10.93 -8.70 -3.26
C ASN A 409 11.15 -9.00 -4.75
N LEU A 410 11.83 -10.09 -5.10
CA LEU A 410 12.15 -10.42 -6.49
C LEU A 410 10.97 -10.99 -7.29
N PHE A 411 10.07 -11.75 -6.67
CA PHE A 411 9.01 -12.48 -7.40
C PHE A 411 7.61 -12.05 -6.99
N VAL A 412 7.34 -12.00 -5.69
CA VAL A 412 6.00 -11.72 -5.16
C VAL A 412 5.61 -10.28 -5.46
N ILE A 413 6.45 -9.30 -5.10
CA ILE A 413 6.11 -7.88 -5.27
C ILE A 413 5.82 -7.52 -6.74
N PRO A 414 6.64 -7.92 -7.73
CA PRO A 414 6.32 -7.73 -9.14
C PRO A 414 5.02 -8.42 -9.58
N ALA A 415 4.72 -9.63 -9.07
CA ALA A 415 3.45 -10.29 -9.35
C ALA A 415 2.26 -9.48 -8.80
N LEU A 416 2.33 -9.02 -7.54
CA LEU A 416 1.28 -8.19 -6.93
C LEU A 416 1.08 -6.87 -7.69
N ARG A 417 2.18 -6.25 -8.13
CA ARG A 417 2.15 -5.06 -8.99
C ARG A 417 1.41 -5.34 -10.31
N LYS A 418 1.67 -6.48 -10.95
CA LYS A 418 0.95 -6.86 -12.17
C LYS A 418 -0.54 -7.08 -11.88
N MET A 419 -0.87 -7.76 -10.78
CA MET A 419 -2.26 -8.02 -10.37
C MET A 419 -3.07 -6.74 -10.17
N GLN A 420 -2.48 -5.70 -9.59
CA GLN A 420 -3.13 -4.38 -9.44
C GLN A 420 -3.11 -3.52 -10.71
N GLY A 421 -2.63 -4.04 -11.85
CA GLY A 421 -2.66 -3.32 -13.13
C GLY A 421 -1.52 -2.36 -13.41
N ILE A 422 -0.38 -2.45 -12.68
CA ILE A 422 0.83 -1.72 -13.11
C ILE A 422 1.23 -2.22 -14.50
N LEU A 423 1.33 -1.31 -15.49
CA LEU A 423 1.73 -1.64 -16.86
C LEU A 423 3.15 -2.22 -16.92
N ASP A 424 4.09 -1.60 -16.21
CA ASP A 424 5.44 -2.12 -16.01
C ASP A 424 5.65 -2.51 -14.53
N PRO A 425 5.35 -3.76 -14.16
CA PRO A 425 5.43 -4.21 -12.76
C PRO A 425 6.86 -4.47 -12.28
N ARG A 426 7.87 -4.31 -13.17
CA ARG A 426 9.27 -4.62 -12.86
C ARG A 426 9.80 -3.69 -11.77
N PRO A 427 10.78 -4.14 -10.97
CA PRO A 427 11.39 -3.28 -9.97
C PRO A 427 12.29 -2.22 -10.62
N THR A 428 12.43 -1.09 -9.95
CA THR A 428 13.39 -0.05 -10.33
C THR A 428 14.80 -0.56 -10.05
N ILE A 429 15.64 -0.60 -11.07
CA ILE A 429 17.05 -0.92 -10.97
C ILE A 429 17.85 0.35 -11.23
N ILE A 430 18.76 0.67 -10.31
CA ILE A 430 19.67 1.80 -10.44
C ILE A 430 21.12 1.32 -10.50
N LYS A 431 21.98 2.12 -11.12
CA LYS A 431 23.43 1.92 -11.09
C LYS A 431 24.00 2.51 -9.80
N ALA A 432 24.84 1.75 -9.10
CA ALA A 432 25.51 2.20 -7.88
C ALA A 432 26.98 1.76 -7.85
N ARG A 433 27.81 2.47 -7.10
CA ARG A 433 29.22 2.12 -6.87
C ARG A 433 29.36 1.21 -5.65
N LEU A 434 30.11 0.13 -5.78
CA LEU A 434 30.41 -0.76 -4.64
C LEU A 434 31.23 -0.04 -3.56
N SER A 435 30.83 -0.14 -2.30
CA SER A 435 31.60 0.43 -1.18
C SER A 435 32.85 -0.39 -0.80
N CYS A 436 32.87 -1.67 -1.17
CA CYS A 436 33.90 -2.65 -0.83
C CYS A 436 34.00 -3.73 -1.91
N ASP A 437 35.10 -4.45 -1.93
CA ASP A 437 35.28 -5.61 -2.81
C ASP A 437 34.31 -6.74 -2.43
N VAL A 438 33.81 -7.47 -3.43
CA VAL A 438 32.86 -8.57 -3.24
C VAL A 438 33.27 -9.77 -4.09
N LYS A 439 33.40 -10.94 -3.47
CA LYS A 439 33.66 -12.19 -4.18
C LYS A 439 32.37 -12.73 -4.81
N LEU A 440 32.44 -13.15 -6.06
CA LEU A 440 31.31 -13.67 -6.80
C LEU A 440 31.06 -15.16 -6.49
N ASP A 441 29.77 -15.53 -6.41
CA ASP A 441 29.30 -16.91 -6.31
C ASP A 441 29.07 -17.48 -7.71
N PRO A 442 29.12 -18.81 -7.93
CA PRO A 442 28.72 -19.39 -9.21
C PRO A 442 27.28 -19.03 -9.63
N ARG A 443 26.42 -18.68 -8.68
CA ARG A 443 25.06 -18.19 -8.92
C ARG A 443 25.02 -16.66 -8.86
N PRO A 444 24.08 -16.01 -9.57
CA PRO A 444 23.79 -14.61 -9.30
C PRO A 444 23.41 -14.42 -7.84
N GLU A 445 24.02 -13.42 -7.20
CA GLU A 445 23.86 -13.14 -5.77
C GLU A 445 23.11 -11.83 -5.54
N TYR A 446 22.04 -11.92 -4.75
CA TYR A 446 21.17 -10.82 -4.33
C TYR A 446 21.58 -10.38 -2.93
N HIS A 447 22.42 -9.36 -2.90
CA HIS A 447 23.15 -8.94 -1.70
C HIS A 447 22.49 -7.69 -1.12
N ARG A 448 22.17 -7.69 0.18
CA ARG A 448 21.52 -6.55 0.84
C ARG A 448 22.45 -5.36 0.96
N CYS A 449 22.00 -4.20 0.53
CA CYS A 449 22.78 -2.97 0.64
C CYS A 449 21.96 -1.78 1.13
N ILE A 450 22.70 -0.77 1.56
CA ILE A 450 22.23 0.59 1.81
C ILE A 450 22.78 1.46 0.68
N LEU A 451 21.88 2.07 -0.07
CA LEU A 451 22.15 3.09 -1.07
C LEU A 451 22.23 4.44 -0.39
N THR A 452 23.35 5.14 -0.59
CA THR A 452 23.59 6.48 -0.05
C THR A 452 24.10 7.39 -1.16
N TRP A 453 23.46 8.55 -1.34
CA TRP A 453 23.98 9.60 -2.21
C TRP A 453 24.94 10.48 -1.43
N HIS A 454 26.15 10.64 -1.95
CA HIS A 454 27.08 11.64 -1.46
C HIS A 454 26.87 12.96 -2.21
N HIS A 455 27.05 14.08 -1.53
CA HIS A 455 26.88 15.39 -2.12
C HIS A 455 27.82 15.55 -3.33
N GLN A 456 27.30 16.06 -4.46
CA GLN A 456 28.03 16.28 -5.71
C GLN A 456 28.51 15.02 -6.45
N GLU A 457 28.13 13.81 -6.02
CA GLU A 457 28.39 12.58 -6.79
C GLU A 457 27.16 12.16 -7.61
N PRO A 458 27.33 11.75 -8.89
CA PRO A 458 26.20 11.36 -9.75
C PRO A 458 25.65 9.97 -9.43
N LEU A 459 26.47 9.07 -8.87
CA LEU A 459 26.07 7.70 -8.55
C LEU A 459 26.03 7.50 -7.03
N PRO A 460 25.01 6.78 -6.51
CA PRO A 460 25.00 6.37 -5.12
C PRO A 460 26.10 5.34 -4.84
N TRP A 461 26.52 5.28 -3.59
CA TRP A 461 27.33 4.19 -3.07
C TRP A 461 26.41 3.11 -2.49
N ALA A 462 26.64 1.87 -2.89
CA ALA A 462 25.97 0.69 -2.35
C ALA A 462 26.86 0.05 -1.28
N GLN A 463 26.46 0.23 -0.02
CA GLN A 463 27.14 -0.36 1.13
C GLN A 463 26.50 -1.68 1.54
N SER A 464 27.31 -2.74 1.53
CA SER A 464 26.92 -4.05 2.08
C SER A 464 26.47 -3.93 3.54
N THR A 465 25.39 -4.61 3.91
CA THR A 465 24.95 -4.73 5.32
C THR A 465 25.79 -5.72 6.15
N GLY A 466 26.93 -6.17 5.61
CA GLY A 466 27.86 -7.08 6.26
C GLY A 466 27.64 -8.52 5.84
N ASN A 467 27.64 -9.44 6.81
CA ASN A 467 27.56 -10.89 6.55
C ASN A 467 26.22 -11.27 5.89
N GLN A 468 26.30 -11.90 4.71
CA GLN A 468 25.17 -12.22 3.85
C GLN A 468 24.59 -13.63 4.02
N VAL A 469 24.98 -14.38 5.05
CA VAL A 469 24.40 -15.69 5.34
C VAL A 469 22.87 -15.63 5.35
N SER A 470 22.23 -16.60 4.71
CA SER A 470 20.78 -16.62 4.45
C SER A 470 19.90 -16.71 5.70
N SER A 471 20.46 -17.13 6.83
CA SER A 471 19.75 -17.16 8.11
C SER A 471 19.86 -15.86 8.91
N ARG A 472 20.76 -14.94 8.53
CA ARG A 472 21.08 -13.74 9.32
C ARG A 472 20.15 -12.57 9.00
N LEU A 473 18.97 -12.54 9.60
CA LEU A 473 17.97 -11.48 9.37
C LEU A 473 18.49 -10.06 9.69
N MET A 474 19.44 -9.92 10.63
CA MET A 474 20.08 -8.61 10.96
C MET A 474 20.66 -7.86 9.77
N SER A 475 21.04 -8.56 8.70
CA SER A 475 21.53 -7.97 7.45
C SER A 475 20.45 -7.26 6.62
N MET A 476 19.17 -7.44 6.95
CA MET A 476 18.07 -6.71 6.31
C MET A 476 17.78 -5.37 7.01
N ARG A 477 18.35 -5.14 8.20
CA ARG A 477 18.14 -3.89 8.93
C ARG A 477 18.64 -2.71 8.10
N SER A 478 17.75 -1.77 7.81
CA SER A 478 18.02 -0.56 7.03
C SER A 478 18.42 -0.81 5.57
N ALA A 479 18.26 -2.03 5.05
CA ALA A 479 18.51 -2.31 3.64
C ALA A 479 17.42 -1.65 2.79
N ASN A 480 17.82 -0.79 1.86
CA ASN A 480 16.92 -0.15 0.89
C ASN A 480 17.18 -0.62 -0.55
N GLY A 481 18.20 -1.48 -0.75
CA GLY A 481 18.52 -2.07 -2.05
C GLY A 481 19.00 -3.53 -1.97
N LEU A 482 18.88 -4.23 -3.09
CA LEU A 482 19.50 -5.52 -3.36
C LEU A 482 20.48 -5.37 -4.53
N LEU A 483 21.77 -5.46 -4.22
CA LEU A 483 22.84 -5.61 -5.22
C LEU A 483 22.58 -6.87 -6.04
N MET A 484 22.62 -6.73 -7.36
CA MET A 484 22.45 -7.80 -8.34
C MET A 484 23.82 -8.21 -8.87
N LEU A 485 24.51 -9.06 -8.12
CA LEU A 485 25.86 -9.50 -8.46
C LEU A 485 25.80 -10.59 -9.54
N PRO A 486 26.60 -10.45 -10.62
CA PRO A 486 26.63 -11.45 -11.69
C PRO A 486 27.21 -12.78 -11.18
N PRO A 487 26.90 -13.90 -11.86
CA PRO A 487 27.54 -15.16 -11.55
C PRO A 487 29.05 -15.09 -11.86
N LYS A 488 29.84 -15.75 -11.03
CA LYS A 488 31.29 -15.93 -11.22
C LYS A 488 31.56 -16.57 -12.58
N THR A 489 32.52 -16.01 -13.31
CA THR A 489 33.11 -16.63 -14.51
C THR A 489 34.59 -16.91 -14.24
N GLU A 490 35.28 -17.57 -15.19
CA GLU A 490 36.73 -17.77 -15.08
C GLU A 490 37.51 -16.44 -15.08
N GLN A 491 36.96 -15.42 -15.74
CA GLN A 491 37.57 -14.09 -15.86
C GLN A 491 37.16 -13.15 -14.72
N TYR A 492 35.89 -13.20 -14.30
CA TYR A 492 35.33 -12.35 -13.27
C TYR A 492 35.03 -13.17 -12.02
N VAL A 493 35.92 -13.08 -11.04
CA VAL A 493 35.85 -13.84 -9.77
C VAL A 493 35.47 -12.95 -8.59
N GLU A 494 35.80 -11.67 -8.66
CA GLU A 494 35.47 -10.66 -7.67
C GLU A 494 35.17 -9.33 -8.38
N LEU A 495 34.42 -8.48 -7.71
CA LEU A 495 34.20 -7.10 -8.09
C LEU A 495 34.89 -6.19 -7.08
N HIS A 496 35.44 -5.09 -7.56
CA HIS A 496 36.22 -4.17 -6.75
C HIS A 496 35.41 -2.96 -6.29
N LYS A 497 35.84 -2.36 -5.17
CA LYS A 497 35.31 -1.09 -4.69
C LYS A 497 35.33 -0.03 -5.80
N GLY A 498 34.22 0.68 -5.95
CA GLY A 498 34.04 1.74 -6.94
C GLY A 498 33.51 1.25 -8.29
N GLU A 499 33.52 -0.05 -8.56
CA GLU A 499 32.87 -0.61 -9.74
C GLU A 499 31.36 -0.38 -9.71
N VAL A 500 30.79 -0.19 -10.90
CA VAL A 500 29.37 0.11 -11.07
C VAL A 500 28.59 -1.19 -11.23
N VAL A 501 27.59 -1.37 -10.38
CA VAL A 501 26.75 -2.56 -10.32
C VAL A 501 25.28 -2.18 -10.32
N ASP A 502 24.43 -3.14 -10.69
CA ASP A 502 22.98 -3.00 -10.62
C ASP A 502 22.47 -3.21 -9.20
N VAL A 503 21.56 -2.34 -8.78
CA VAL A 503 20.88 -2.42 -7.49
C VAL A 503 19.38 -2.29 -7.69
N MET A 504 18.65 -3.33 -7.31
CA MET A 504 17.20 -3.31 -7.21
C MET A 504 16.78 -2.53 -5.97
N VAL A 505 15.96 -1.51 -6.13
CA VAL A 505 15.40 -0.74 -5.01
C VAL A 505 14.28 -1.55 -4.34
N ILE A 506 14.38 -1.72 -3.02
CA ILE A 506 13.40 -2.49 -2.21
C ILE A 506 12.79 -1.68 -1.05
N GLY A 507 13.32 -0.49 -0.76
CA GLY A 507 12.79 0.40 0.25
C GLY A 507 12.75 1.84 -0.23
N ARG A 508 12.08 2.70 0.52
CA ARG A 508 12.11 4.15 0.26
C ARG A 508 13.55 4.67 0.42
N LEU A 509 14.04 5.36 -0.59
CA LEU A 509 15.40 5.92 -0.66
C LEU A 509 15.52 7.24 0.10
#